data_AF-A0A923S8Y2-F1
#
_entry.id   AF-A0A923S8Y2-F1
#
_cell.length_a   1.000
_cell.length_b   1.000
_cell.length_c   1.000
_cell.angle_alpha   90.00
_cell.angle_beta   90.00
_cell.angle_gamma   90.00
#
_symmetry.space_group_name_H-M   'P 1'
#
loop_
_entity.id
_entity.type
_entity.pdbx_description
1 polymer ?
#
loop_
_entity_poly.entity_id
_entity_poly.type
_entity_poly.pdbx_seq_one_letter_code
_entity_poly.pdbx_strand_id
1 'polypeptide(L)'
;MAKGNMTIRMEPELKAQAAALFKSLGMDLSTATGIFYRQALRCHGLPFEVKVDEPNAVTYAAMEAAEKGEDMYGPFDSVADLMEALNA
;
A
#
# COMPACT_ATOMS: atom_id res chain seq x y z
N MET A 1 -15.18 -23.03 -13.12
CA MET A 1 -15.21 -21.79 -12.31
C MET A 1 -16.16 -20.81 -12.96
N ALA A 2 -17.24 -20.42 -12.28
CA ALA A 2 -18.18 -19.43 -12.80
C ALA A 2 -17.51 -18.06 -12.86
N LYS A 3 -17.58 -17.37 -14.01
CA LYS A 3 -17.12 -15.97 -14.13
C LYS A 3 -18.25 -15.06 -13.62
N GLY A 4 -17.96 -14.24 -12.62
CA GLY A 4 -18.85 -13.19 -12.16
C GLY A 4 -18.71 -11.93 -13.02
N ASN A 5 -19.81 -11.19 -13.21
CA ASN A 5 -19.77 -9.87 -13.84
C ASN A 5 -19.36 -8.81 -12.81
N MET A 6 -18.48 -7.90 -13.19
CA MET A 6 -18.05 -6.78 -12.36
C MET A 6 -18.10 -5.49 -13.18
N THR A 7 -18.75 -4.46 -12.63
CA THR A 7 -18.86 -3.13 -13.25
C THR A 7 -17.98 -2.16 -12.49
N ILE A 8 -16.97 -1.60 -13.16
CA ILE A 8 -16.09 -0.57 -12.60
C ILE A 8 -16.37 0.76 -13.31
N ARG A 9 -16.60 1.83 -12.54
CA ARG A 9 -16.64 3.20 -13.05
C ARG A 9 -15.22 3.71 -13.23
N MET A 10 -14.93 4.25 -14.41
CA MET A 10 -13.60 4.72 -14.80
C MET A 10 -13.77 5.88 -15.77
N GLU A 11 -12.90 6.88 -15.68
CA GLU A 11 -12.86 7.98 -16.62
C GLU A 11 -12.67 7.46 -18.06
N PRO A 12 -13.42 7.98 -19.06
CA PRO A 12 -13.37 7.47 -20.43
C PRO A 12 -11.97 7.50 -21.03
N GLU A 13 -11.22 8.56 -20.74
CA GLU A 13 -9.85 8.73 -21.24
C GLU A 13 -8.90 7.70 -20.61
N LEU A 14 -8.95 7.54 -19.28
CA LEU A 14 -8.16 6.53 -18.56
C LEU A 14 -8.45 5.12 -19.09
N LYS A 15 -9.72 4.81 -19.34
CA LYS A 15 -10.13 3.53 -19.92
C LYS A 15 -9.52 3.32 -21.31
N ALA A 16 -9.53 4.34 -22.15
CA ALA A 16 -8.97 4.27 -23.50
C ALA A 16 -7.45 4.05 -23.47
N GLN A 17 -6.73 4.80 -22.62
CA GLN A 17 -5.29 4.65 -22.43
C GLN A 17 -4.92 3.26 -21.91
N ALA A 18 -5.61 2.79 -20.87
CA ALA A 18 -5.40 1.45 -20.30
C ALA A 18 -5.70 0.33 -21.32
N ALA A 19 -6.79 0.45 -22.09
CA ALA A 19 -7.11 -0.52 -23.13
C ALA A 19 -6.04 -0.57 -24.23
N ALA A 20 -5.51 0.59 -24.66
CA ALA A 20 -4.44 0.65 -25.65
C ALA A 20 -3.15 -0.02 -25.14
N LEU A 21 -2.76 0.29 -23.90
CA LEU A 21 -1.59 -0.30 -23.24
C LEU A 21 -1.71 -1.82 -23.11
N PHE A 22 -2.81 -2.33 -22.57
CA PHE A 22 -2.95 -3.78 -22.38
C PHE A 22 -3.06 -4.51 -23.73
N LYS A 23 -3.67 -3.88 -24.73
CA LYS A 23 -3.69 -4.42 -26.10
C LYS A 23 -2.29 -4.54 -26.69
N SER A 24 -1.39 -3.56 -26.47
CA SER A 24 0.01 -3.68 -26.91
C SER A 24 0.77 -4.78 -26.16
N LEU A 25 0.32 -5.15 -24.96
CA LEU A 25 0.82 -6.28 -24.18
C LEU A 25 0.12 -7.62 -24.51
N GLY A 26 -0.78 -7.64 -25.49
CA GLY A 26 -1.46 -8.85 -25.96
C GLY A 26 -2.62 -9.33 -25.08
N MET A 27 -3.22 -8.46 -24.26
CA MET A 27 -4.33 -8.81 -23.36
C MET A 27 -5.44 -7.75 -23.33
N ASP A 28 -6.64 -8.15 -22.91
CA ASP A 28 -7.76 -7.23 -22.70
C ASP A 28 -7.78 -6.67 -21.27
N LEU A 29 -8.60 -5.64 -21.04
CA LEU A 29 -8.79 -5.03 -19.73
C LEU A 29 -9.23 -6.04 -18.66
N SER A 30 -10.05 -7.02 -19.03
CA SER A 30 -10.56 -8.04 -18.11
C SER A 30 -9.44 -8.95 -17.61
N THR A 31 -8.56 -9.36 -18.52
CA THR A 31 -7.39 -10.20 -18.22
C THR A 31 -6.40 -9.44 -17.35
N ALA A 32 -6.08 -8.19 -17.69
CA ALA A 32 -5.21 -7.33 -16.89
C ALA A 32 -5.77 -7.11 -15.46
N THR A 33 -7.07 -6.85 -15.35
CA THR A 33 -7.75 -6.68 -14.06
C THR A 33 -7.71 -7.98 -13.24
N GLY A 34 -7.90 -9.13 -13.88
CA GLY A 34 -7.75 -10.43 -13.23
C GLY A 34 -6.33 -10.70 -12.73
N ILE A 35 -5.29 -10.25 -13.45
CA ILE A 35 -3.89 -10.36 -13.02
C ILE A 35 -3.66 -9.49 -11.78
N PHE A 36 -4.17 -8.25 -11.78
CA PHE A 36 -4.10 -7.34 -10.63
C PHE A 36 -4.63 -8.00 -9.35
N TYR A 37 -5.85 -8.56 -9.38
CA TYR A 37 -6.41 -9.20 -8.19
C TYR A 37 -5.65 -10.46 -7.76
N ARG A 38 -5.16 -11.27 -8.70
CA ARG A 38 -4.33 -12.43 -8.37
C ARG A 38 -3.03 -12.00 -7.69
N GLN A 39 -2.43 -10.90 -8.12
CA GLN A 39 -1.23 -10.40 -7.46
C GLN A 39 -1.52 -9.83 -6.08
N ALA A 40 -2.60 -9.04 -5.94
CA ALA A 40 -3.01 -8.51 -4.64
C ALA A 40 -3.24 -9.64 -3.60
N LEU A 41 -3.86 -10.75 -4.03
CA LEU A 41 -4.04 -11.93 -3.20
C LEU A 41 -2.72 -12.64 -2.86
N ARG A 42 -1.78 -12.70 -3.81
CA ARG A 42 -0.46 -13.34 -3.58
C ARG A 42 0.42 -12.57 -2.60
N CYS A 43 0.38 -11.24 -2.63
CA CYS A 43 1.19 -10.41 -1.74
C CYS A 43 0.47 -10.00 -0.45
N HIS A 44 -0.77 -10.45 -0.23
CA HIS A 44 -1.61 -10.01 0.89
C HIS A 44 -1.68 -8.48 1.04
N GLY A 45 -1.75 -7.76 -0.09
CA GLY A 45 -1.66 -6.31 -0.12
C GLY A 45 -1.85 -5.73 -1.51
N LEU A 46 -1.42 -4.50 -1.74
CA LEU A 46 -1.41 -3.92 -3.07
C LEU A 46 -0.19 -4.45 -3.85
N PRO A 47 -0.36 -4.82 -5.13
CA PRO A 47 0.71 -5.40 -5.94
C PRO A 47 1.66 -4.34 -6.52
N PHE A 48 1.69 -3.17 -5.89
CA PHE A 48 2.55 -2.04 -6.15
C PHE A 48 2.76 -1.31 -4.83
N GLU A 49 3.87 -0.57 -4.75
CA GLU A 49 4.20 0.22 -3.57
C GLU A 49 3.23 1.41 -3.48
N VAL A 50 2.55 1.54 -2.33
CA VAL A 50 1.69 2.69 -2.05
C VAL A 50 2.51 3.71 -1.30
N LYS A 51 3.00 4.72 -2.01
CA LYS A 51 3.68 5.86 -1.41
C LYS A 51 2.74 7.05 -1.35
N VAL A 52 2.80 7.74 -0.22
CA VAL A 52 2.49 9.16 -0.14
C VAL A 52 3.87 9.83 -0.18
N ASP A 53 4.09 10.79 -1.06
CA ASP A 53 5.42 11.43 -1.22
C ASP A 53 5.90 12.12 0.06
N GLU A 54 4.98 12.40 0.99
CA GLU A 54 5.25 12.93 2.31
C GLU A 54 4.60 12.06 3.40
N PRO A 55 5.30 11.81 4.52
CA PRO A 55 4.68 11.26 5.73
C PRO A 55 3.40 12.01 6.10
N ASN A 56 2.45 11.32 6.72
CA ASN A 56 1.26 11.98 7.22
C ASN A 56 1.59 12.89 8.42
N ALA A 57 0.67 13.79 8.79
CA ALA A 57 0.88 14.75 9.87
C ALA A 57 1.24 14.08 11.22
N VAL A 58 0.72 12.87 11.48
CA VAL A 58 1.03 12.11 12.70
C VAL A 58 2.48 11.67 12.72
N THR A 59 2.98 11.17 11.58
CA THR A 59 4.38 10.76 11.45
C THR A 59 5.33 11.95 11.60
N TYR A 60 5.01 13.10 11.01
CA TYR A 60 5.83 14.31 11.19
C TYR A 60 5.87 14.79 12.65
N ALA A 61 4.72 14.81 13.33
CA ALA A 61 4.66 15.20 14.73
C ALA A 61 5.49 14.26 15.63
N ALA A 62 5.44 12.96 15.36
CA ALA A 62 6.24 11.97 16.10
C ALA A 62 7.75 12.15 15.88
N MET A 63 8.18 12.49 14.65
CA MET A 63 9.58 12.80 14.35
C MET A 63 10.04 14.07 15.06
N GLU A 64 9.21 15.13 15.05
CA GLU A 64 9.53 16.39 15.74
C GLU A 64 9.63 16.22 17.26
N ALA A 65 8.71 15.45 17.87
CA ALA A 65 8.76 15.13 19.29
C ALA A 65 10.06 14.38 19.64
N ALA A 66 10.41 13.36 18.84
CA ALA A 66 11.66 12.60 19.03
C ALA A 66 12.92 13.47 18.89
N GLU A 67 12.97 14.38 17.92
CA GLU A 67 14.08 15.34 17.75
C GLU A 67 14.21 16.30 18.95
N LYS A 68 13.09 16.68 19.58
CA LYS A 68 13.06 17.50 20.80
C LYS A 68 13.31 16.71 22.09
N GLY A 69 13.37 15.39 22.02
CA GLY A 69 13.47 14.52 23.19
C GLY A 69 12.17 14.43 24.00
N GLU A 70 11.05 14.76 23.39
CA GLU A 70 9.69 14.65 23.95
C GLU A 70 9.11 13.26 23.65
N ASP A 71 8.29 12.73 24.55
CA ASP A 71 7.63 11.41 24.42
C ASP A 71 8.58 10.22 24.13
N MET A 72 9.85 10.36 24.55
CA MET A 72 10.86 9.31 24.43
C MET A 72 10.84 8.40 25.67
N TYR A 73 10.80 7.09 25.46
CA TYR A 73 10.91 6.08 26.52
C TYR A 73 12.24 5.32 26.35
N GLY A 74 13.01 5.23 27.44
CA GLY A 74 14.35 4.64 27.46
C GLY A 74 15.41 5.60 28.04
N PRO A 75 16.72 5.33 27.86
CA PRO A 75 17.29 4.22 27.09
C PRO A 75 17.02 2.85 27.72
N PHE A 76 17.19 1.80 26.92
CA PHE A 76 17.06 0.40 27.36
C PHE A 76 18.41 -0.31 27.20
N ASP A 77 18.78 -1.12 28.18
CA ASP A 77 20.05 -1.85 28.19
C ASP A 77 19.97 -3.18 27.42
N SER A 78 18.76 -3.67 27.13
CA SER A 78 18.53 -4.88 26.37
C SER A 78 17.23 -4.84 25.55
N VAL A 79 17.15 -5.72 24.53
CA VAL A 79 15.93 -5.92 23.75
C VAL A 79 14.78 -6.45 24.62
N ALA A 80 15.09 -7.20 25.68
CA ALA A 80 14.08 -7.70 26.60
C ALA A 80 13.39 -6.54 27.33
N ASP A 81 14.17 -5.59 27.86
CA ASP A 81 13.64 -4.41 28.57
C ASP A 81 12.80 -3.51 27.63
N LEU A 82 13.25 -3.35 26.38
CA LEU A 82 12.50 -2.63 25.35
C LEU A 82 11.14 -3.31 25.06
N MET A 83 11.14 -4.63 24.86
CA MET A 83 9.93 -5.38 24.54
C MET A 83 8.96 -5.45 25.72
N GLU A 84 9.47 -5.46 26.95
CA GLU A 84 8.62 -5.36 28.15
C GLU A 84 7.92 -4.00 28.20
N ALA A 85 8.64 -2.89 27.97
CA ALA A 85 8.07 -1.55 27.96
C ALA A 85 7.04 -1.32 26.83
N LEU A 86 7.21 -1.96 25.66
CA LEU A 86 6.26 -1.86 24.54
C LEU A 86 4.97 -2.66 24.73
N ASN A 87 4.98 -3.68 25.60
CA ASN A 87 3.83 -4.55 25.86
C ASN A 87 3.09 -4.23 27.17
N ALA A 88 3.53 -3.18 27.90
CA ALA A 88 2.99 -2.79 29.20
C ALA A 88 1.73 -1.92 29.11
#